data_AF-A0A538PVE2-F1
#
_entry.id   AF-A0A538PVE2-F1
#
_cell.length_a   1.000
_cell.length_b   1.000
_cell.length_c   1.000
_cell.angle_alpha   90.00
_cell.angle_beta   90.00
_cell.angle_gamma   90.00
#
_symmetry.space_group_name_H-M   'P 1'
#
loop_
_entity.id
_entity.type
_entity.pdbx_description
1 polymer ?
#
loop_
_entity_poly.entity_id
_entity_poly.type
_entity_poly.pdbx_seq_one_letter_code
_entity_poly.pdbx_strand_id
1 'polypeptide(L)'
;MPLSIWDGMEDCLRVITGARPRAVLDVGIGFGLWGHLLRQYLDVWSGHIQRAEWTTRIDGIEIDERRIQPHARHLYTSLHVGDMRALVPALAAATAYDVILFGDVLEHVDKPDALAVLDAAARLARDIVVVRIPMGDGWRREGREPPDHHRSQWTPDDFVPYRATIRLYDFIGNPYALVVIAAGGSAGAAHRADAAAQLAGIEQKLERIEARLVALLAPDKEDAS
;
A
#
# COMPACT_ATOMS: atom_id res chain seq x y z
N MET A 1 6.43 -11.49 -10.82
CA MET A 1 5.16 -11.59 -10.06
C MET A 1 5.54 -11.49 -8.60
N PRO A 2 5.12 -10.44 -7.88
CA PRO A 2 5.44 -10.30 -6.47
C PRO A 2 4.76 -11.42 -5.67
N LEU A 3 5.46 -11.89 -4.64
CA LEU A 3 5.00 -12.91 -3.71
C LEU A 3 5.14 -12.34 -2.31
N SER A 4 4.11 -12.48 -1.49
CA SER A 4 4.23 -12.14 -0.07
C SER A 4 5.19 -13.08 0.64
N ILE A 5 6.00 -12.52 1.53
CA ILE A 5 6.90 -13.31 2.39
C ILE A 5 6.11 -14.07 3.46
N TRP A 6 6.60 -15.24 3.88
CA TRP A 6 5.88 -16.10 4.83
C TRP A 6 5.88 -15.58 6.27
N ASP A 7 6.88 -14.81 6.68
CA ASP A 7 6.94 -14.28 8.04
C ASP A 7 5.78 -13.30 8.30
N GLY A 8 5.09 -13.50 9.43
CA GLY A 8 3.97 -12.65 9.86
C GLY A 8 2.66 -12.89 9.09
N MET A 9 2.57 -13.91 8.23
CA MET A 9 1.32 -14.27 7.54
C MET A 9 0.20 -14.63 8.51
N GLU A 10 0.53 -15.37 9.58
CA GLU A 10 -0.39 -15.79 10.62
C GLU A 10 -0.94 -14.61 11.43
N ASP A 11 -0.13 -13.60 11.67
CA ASP A 11 -0.54 -12.38 12.37
C ASP A 11 -1.45 -11.53 11.47
N CYS A 12 -1.14 -11.44 10.18
CA CYS A 12 -2.00 -10.80 9.19
C CYS A 12 -3.37 -11.50 9.11
N LEU A 13 -3.36 -12.82 9.01
CA LEU A 13 -4.58 -13.63 9.01
C LEU A 13 -5.39 -13.47 10.30
N ARG A 14 -4.74 -13.46 11.46
CA ARG A 14 -5.39 -13.24 12.75
C ARG A 14 -6.11 -11.89 12.80
N VAL A 15 -5.47 -10.83 12.29
CA VAL A 15 -6.07 -9.50 12.22
C VAL A 15 -7.29 -9.49 11.30
N ILE A 16 -7.15 -10.00 10.07
CA ILE A 16 -8.24 -9.98 9.09
C ILE A 16 -9.41 -10.84 9.54
N THR A 17 -9.17 -12.09 9.96
CA THR A 17 -10.22 -13.00 10.43
C THR A 17 -10.87 -12.51 11.72
N GLY A 18 -10.10 -11.85 12.60
CA GLY A 18 -10.60 -11.22 13.81
C GLY A 18 -11.58 -10.07 13.53
N ALA A 19 -11.41 -9.35 12.42
CA ALA A 19 -12.35 -8.32 11.97
C ALA A 19 -13.66 -8.90 11.42
N ARG A 20 -13.71 -10.21 11.11
CA ARG A 20 -14.87 -10.91 10.54
C ARG A 20 -15.48 -10.18 9.32
N PRO A 21 -14.67 -9.83 8.31
CA PRO A 21 -15.13 -9.05 7.18
C PRO A 21 -16.17 -9.83 6.36
N ARG A 22 -17.14 -9.10 5.81
CA ARG A 22 -18.05 -9.56 4.77
C ARG A 22 -17.53 -9.22 3.38
N ALA A 23 -16.72 -8.16 3.26
CA ALA A 23 -16.11 -7.73 2.01
C ALA A 23 -14.63 -7.37 2.20
N VAL A 24 -13.76 -7.97 1.39
CA VAL A 24 -12.32 -7.71 1.35
C VAL A 24 -11.92 -7.24 -0.04
N LEU A 25 -11.15 -6.16 -0.13
CA LEU A 25 -10.43 -5.77 -1.34
C LEU A 25 -8.96 -6.11 -1.17
N ASP A 26 -8.46 -7.00 -2.03
CA ASP A 26 -7.06 -7.44 -2.08
C ASP A 26 -6.34 -6.75 -3.24
N VAL A 27 -5.39 -5.88 -2.92
CA VAL A 27 -4.72 -5.00 -3.89
C VAL A 27 -3.36 -5.60 -4.25
N GLY A 28 -3.15 -5.86 -5.54
CA GLY A 28 -1.91 -6.49 -6.01
C GLY A 28 -1.93 -7.99 -5.78
N ILE A 29 -2.95 -8.69 -6.29
CA ILE A 29 -3.17 -10.11 -5.95
C ILE A 29 -1.99 -11.01 -6.35
N GLY A 30 -1.20 -10.65 -7.36
CA GLY A 30 -0.05 -11.42 -7.82
C GLY A 30 -0.42 -12.88 -8.13
N PHE A 31 0.16 -13.81 -7.36
CA PHE A 31 -0.13 -15.24 -7.49
C PHE A 31 -1.52 -15.64 -6.96
N GLY A 32 -2.25 -14.77 -6.26
CA GLY A 32 -3.55 -15.07 -5.65
C GLY A 32 -3.47 -15.80 -4.31
N LEU A 33 -2.32 -15.69 -3.62
CA LEU A 33 -2.10 -16.33 -2.32
C LEU A 33 -3.13 -15.85 -1.28
N TRP A 34 -3.29 -14.53 -1.14
CA TRP A 34 -4.24 -13.95 -0.20
C TRP A 34 -5.68 -14.36 -0.52
N GLY A 35 -6.08 -14.38 -1.80
CA GLY A 35 -7.38 -14.92 -2.21
C GLY A 35 -7.63 -16.34 -1.71
N HIS A 36 -6.60 -17.21 -1.74
CA HIS A 36 -6.70 -18.57 -1.22
C HIS A 36 -6.87 -18.60 0.30
N LEU A 37 -5.98 -17.90 1.01
CA LEU A 37 -5.96 -17.85 2.47
C LEU A 37 -7.25 -17.23 3.02
N LEU A 38 -7.69 -16.10 2.45
CA LEU A 38 -8.92 -15.42 2.81
C LEU A 38 -10.13 -16.33 2.58
N ARG A 39 -10.19 -17.03 1.44
CA ARG A 39 -11.31 -17.95 1.19
C ARG A 39 -11.33 -19.12 2.17
N GLN A 40 -10.16 -19.67 2.45
CA GLN A 40 -10.01 -20.77 3.42
C GLN A 40 -10.54 -20.35 4.80
N TYR A 41 -10.16 -19.18 5.31
CA TYR A 41 -10.47 -18.80 6.69
C TYR A 41 -11.78 -18.02 6.86
N LEU A 42 -12.30 -17.35 5.83
CA LEU A 42 -13.54 -16.57 5.93
C LEU A 42 -14.78 -17.37 5.51
N ASP A 43 -14.65 -18.36 4.61
CA ASP A 43 -15.77 -19.20 4.16
C ASP A 43 -15.57 -20.67 4.54
N VAL A 44 -14.50 -21.31 4.05
CA VAL A 44 -14.33 -22.78 4.16
C VAL A 44 -14.23 -23.23 5.62
N TRP A 45 -13.51 -22.49 6.47
CA TRP A 45 -13.38 -22.76 7.90
C TRP A 45 -14.73 -22.73 8.63
N SER A 46 -15.70 -21.96 8.11
CA SER A 46 -17.06 -21.86 8.63
C SER A 46 -18.01 -22.93 8.05
N GLY A 47 -17.49 -23.89 7.27
CA GLY A 47 -18.26 -24.97 6.66
C GLY A 47 -18.80 -24.67 5.26
N HIS A 48 -18.54 -23.49 4.70
CA HIS A 48 -18.89 -23.15 3.31
C HIS A 48 -17.80 -23.66 2.37
N ILE A 49 -17.73 -24.98 2.18
CA ILE A 49 -16.63 -25.64 1.46
C ILE A 49 -16.71 -25.35 -0.04
N GLN A 50 -17.90 -25.49 -0.61
CA GLN A 50 -18.12 -25.34 -2.04
C GLN A 50 -18.26 -23.87 -2.43
N ARG A 51 -17.82 -23.52 -3.65
CA ARG A 51 -17.89 -22.14 -4.15
C ARG A 51 -19.29 -21.53 -4.11
N ALA A 52 -20.33 -22.34 -4.32
CA ALA A 52 -21.72 -21.89 -4.25
C ALA A 52 -22.19 -21.51 -2.83
N GLU A 53 -21.47 -21.95 -1.80
CA GLU A 53 -21.76 -21.68 -0.39
C GLU A 53 -21.01 -20.46 0.12
N TRP A 54 -20.01 -19.98 -0.60
CA TRP A 54 -19.19 -18.84 -0.17
C TRP A 54 -20.01 -17.57 -0.05
N THR A 55 -19.86 -16.90 1.10
CA THR A 55 -20.65 -15.71 1.48
C THR A 55 -19.82 -14.45 1.51
N THR A 56 -18.50 -14.57 1.70
CA THR A 56 -17.59 -13.43 1.76
C THR A 56 -17.32 -12.90 0.34
N ARG A 57 -17.46 -11.58 0.14
CA ARG A 57 -16.99 -10.93 -1.07
C ARG A 57 -15.48 -10.71 -0.99
N ILE A 58 -14.73 -11.24 -1.93
CA ILE A 58 -13.28 -11.06 -2.01
C ILE A 58 -12.96 -10.56 -3.41
N ASP A 59 -12.69 -9.27 -3.56
CA ASP A 59 -12.33 -8.67 -4.84
C ASP A 59 -10.84 -8.45 -4.93
N GLY A 60 -10.29 -8.58 -6.14
CA GLY A 60 -8.85 -8.44 -6.39
C GLY A 60 -8.54 -7.36 -7.41
N ILE A 61 -7.44 -6.63 -7.22
CA ILE A 61 -6.84 -5.74 -8.21
C ILE A 61 -5.50 -6.33 -8.68
N GLU A 62 -5.26 -6.34 -9.99
CA GLU A 62 -3.96 -6.65 -10.58
C GLU A 62 -3.69 -5.72 -11.77
N ILE A 63 -2.47 -5.20 -11.90
CA ILE A 63 -2.14 -4.28 -12.97
C ILE A 63 -1.94 -4.99 -14.31
N ASP A 64 -1.46 -6.23 -14.28
CA ASP A 64 -1.15 -7.01 -15.47
C ASP A 64 -2.00 -8.28 -15.54
N GLU A 65 -2.98 -8.31 -16.45
CA GLU A 65 -3.88 -9.45 -16.64
C GLU A 65 -3.14 -10.78 -16.88
N ARG A 66 -1.95 -10.75 -17.50
CA ARG A 66 -1.16 -11.96 -17.77
C ARG A 66 -0.70 -12.66 -16.50
N ARG A 67 -0.69 -11.96 -15.36
CA ARG A 67 -0.35 -12.50 -14.05
C ARG A 67 -1.52 -13.22 -13.41
N ILE A 68 -2.76 -12.91 -13.81
CA ILE A 68 -3.96 -13.52 -13.27
C ILE A 68 -4.08 -14.99 -13.76
N GLN A 69 -3.67 -15.90 -12.88
CA GLN A 69 -3.71 -17.33 -13.14
C GLN A 69 -5.12 -17.92 -13.00
N PRO A 70 -5.42 -19.08 -13.61
CA PRO A 70 -6.74 -19.71 -13.54
C PRO A 70 -7.24 -19.97 -12.11
N HIS A 71 -6.35 -20.34 -11.18
CA HIS A 71 -6.74 -20.57 -9.78
C HIS A 71 -7.16 -19.28 -9.08
N ALA A 72 -6.49 -18.14 -9.34
CA ALA A 72 -6.92 -16.86 -8.82
C ALA A 72 -8.35 -16.52 -9.30
N ARG A 73 -8.64 -16.71 -10.59
CA ARG A 73 -10.01 -16.51 -11.14
C ARG A 73 -11.06 -17.40 -10.46
N HIS A 74 -10.65 -18.52 -9.88
CA HIS A 74 -11.55 -19.38 -9.11
C HIS A 74 -11.83 -18.84 -7.70
N LEU A 75 -10.86 -18.17 -7.08
CA LEU A 75 -10.88 -17.76 -5.67
C LEU A 75 -11.62 -16.45 -5.43
N TYR A 76 -11.39 -15.45 -6.29
CA TYR A 76 -11.97 -14.11 -6.13
C TYR A 76 -13.42 -14.04 -6.62
N THR A 77 -14.21 -13.21 -5.94
CA THR A 77 -15.58 -12.84 -6.33
C THR A 77 -15.56 -11.99 -7.59
N SER A 78 -14.67 -11.01 -7.67
CA SER A 78 -14.41 -10.23 -8.88
C SER A 78 -12.93 -9.85 -8.97
N LEU A 79 -12.45 -9.74 -10.21
CA LEU A 79 -11.07 -9.33 -10.51
C LEU A 79 -11.10 -8.10 -11.41
N HIS A 80 -10.36 -7.08 -11.00
CA HIS A 80 -10.27 -5.80 -11.67
C HIS A 80 -8.83 -5.63 -12.20
N VAL A 81 -8.71 -5.56 -13.52
CA VAL A 81 -7.41 -5.32 -14.17
C VAL A 81 -7.19 -3.82 -14.29
N GLY A 82 -6.12 -3.32 -13.70
CA GLY A 82 -5.72 -1.92 -13.84
C GLY A 82 -4.92 -1.38 -12.67
N ASP A 83 -4.68 -0.08 -12.71
CA ASP A 83 -3.85 0.61 -11.74
C ASP A 83 -4.57 0.83 -10.41
N MET A 84 -3.96 0.41 -9.30
CA MET A 84 -4.53 0.60 -7.96
C MET A 84 -4.79 2.06 -7.60
N ARG A 85 -4.02 3.01 -8.19
CA ARG A 85 -4.19 4.46 -7.97
C ARG A 85 -5.55 4.95 -8.40
N ALA A 86 -6.11 4.37 -9.45
CA ALA A 86 -7.46 4.66 -9.92
C ALA A 86 -8.50 3.71 -9.29
N LEU A 87 -8.19 2.42 -9.19
CA LEU A 87 -9.16 1.41 -8.82
C LEU A 87 -9.49 1.38 -7.33
N VAL A 88 -8.53 1.59 -6.43
CA VAL A 88 -8.80 1.55 -4.98
C VAL A 88 -9.83 2.63 -4.58
N PRO A 89 -9.67 3.92 -4.92
CA PRO A 89 -10.68 4.93 -4.58
C PRO A 89 -12.04 4.66 -5.23
N ALA A 90 -12.05 4.25 -6.50
CA ALA A 90 -13.30 4.01 -7.25
C ALA A 90 -14.09 2.82 -6.68
N LEU A 91 -13.41 1.70 -6.43
CA LEU A 91 -14.04 0.50 -5.88
C LEU A 91 -14.49 0.72 -4.44
N ALA A 92 -13.66 1.34 -3.59
CA ALA A 92 -14.00 1.58 -2.19
C ALA A 92 -15.11 2.64 -2.02
N ALA A 93 -15.30 3.53 -2.99
CA ALA A 93 -16.45 4.45 -3.02
C ALA A 93 -17.75 3.73 -3.44
N ALA A 94 -17.66 2.75 -4.33
CA ALA A 94 -18.83 2.00 -4.83
C ALA A 94 -19.22 0.81 -3.94
N THR A 95 -18.25 0.23 -3.25
CA THR A 95 -18.41 -0.95 -2.40
C THR A 95 -17.74 -0.69 -1.06
N ALA A 96 -18.50 -0.83 0.02
CA ALA A 96 -17.98 -0.65 1.37
C ALA A 96 -17.25 -1.92 1.81
N TYR A 97 -15.95 -1.99 1.52
CA TYR A 97 -15.07 -3.05 1.98
C TYR A 97 -14.76 -2.90 3.47
N ASP A 98 -14.89 -3.99 4.21
CA ASP A 98 -14.56 -4.05 5.63
C ASP A 98 -13.04 -4.03 5.82
N VAL A 99 -12.33 -4.75 4.95
CA VAL A 99 -10.87 -4.80 4.91
C VAL A 99 -10.37 -4.42 3.53
N ILE A 100 -9.39 -3.51 3.48
CA ILE A 100 -8.57 -3.30 2.28
C ILE A 100 -7.15 -3.79 2.60
N LEU A 101 -6.66 -4.76 1.83
CA LEU A 101 -5.37 -5.41 2.01
C LEU A 101 -4.40 -4.96 0.91
N PHE A 102 -3.23 -4.48 1.33
CA PHE A 102 -2.08 -4.24 0.48
C PHE A 102 -0.99 -5.24 0.85
N GLY A 103 -0.90 -6.34 0.08
CA GLY A 103 0.12 -7.37 0.27
C GLY A 103 1.31 -7.15 -0.67
N ASP A 104 2.36 -6.47 -0.20
CA ASP A 104 3.61 -6.29 -0.97
C ASP A 104 3.37 -5.61 -2.33
N VAL A 105 2.67 -4.45 -2.29
CA VAL A 105 2.27 -3.71 -3.50
C VAL A 105 2.56 -2.20 -3.46
N LEU A 106 2.51 -1.56 -2.28
CA LEU A 106 2.64 -0.11 -2.17
C LEU A 106 4.06 0.37 -2.49
N GLU A 107 5.06 -0.45 -2.22
CA GLU A 107 6.47 -0.21 -2.56
C GLU A 107 6.71 -0.14 -4.07
N HIS A 108 5.81 -0.67 -4.90
CA HIS A 108 5.95 -0.72 -6.35
C HIS A 108 5.55 0.57 -7.08
N VAL A 109 5.03 1.56 -6.35
CA VAL A 109 4.72 2.90 -6.88
C VAL A 109 5.50 3.97 -6.11
N ASP A 110 5.61 5.15 -6.73
CA ASP A 110 6.32 6.28 -6.12
C ASP A 110 5.62 6.69 -4.81
N LYS A 111 6.42 7.13 -3.83
CA LYS A 111 5.94 7.36 -2.46
C LYS A 111 4.70 8.28 -2.37
N PRO A 112 4.61 9.41 -3.09
CA PRO A 112 3.43 10.28 -3.02
C PRO A 112 2.15 9.59 -3.49
N ASP A 113 2.23 8.82 -4.58
CA ASP A 113 1.10 8.06 -5.11
C ASP A 113 0.66 6.96 -4.14
N ALA A 114 1.63 6.25 -3.55
CA ALA A 114 1.37 5.20 -2.58
C ALA A 114 0.64 5.74 -1.34
N LEU A 115 1.09 6.89 -0.83
CA LEU A 115 0.45 7.59 0.29
C LEU A 115 -0.96 8.07 -0.08
N ALA A 116 -1.18 8.57 -1.30
CA ALA A 116 -2.51 8.98 -1.75
C ALA A 116 -3.50 7.80 -1.82
N VAL A 117 -3.04 6.63 -2.27
CA VAL A 117 -3.84 5.39 -2.27
C VAL A 117 -4.12 4.92 -0.85
N LEU A 118 -3.11 4.90 0.01
CA LEU A 118 -3.26 4.53 1.42
C LEU A 118 -4.25 5.45 2.15
N ASP A 119 -4.24 6.75 1.82
CA ASP A 119 -5.18 7.75 2.33
C ASP A 119 -6.61 7.53 1.87
N ALA A 120 -6.78 7.17 0.60
CA ALA A 120 -8.10 6.79 0.09
C ALA A 120 -8.61 5.54 0.81
N ALA A 121 -7.77 4.51 0.94
CA ALA A 121 -8.14 3.28 1.62
C ALA A 121 -8.47 3.51 3.09
N ALA A 122 -7.64 4.25 3.84
CA ALA A 122 -7.86 4.50 5.27
C ALA A 122 -9.13 5.32 5.55
N ARG A 123 -9.56 6.15 4.61
CA ARG A 123 -10.84 6.88 4.70
C ARG A 123 -12.05 6.04 4.29
N LEU A 124 -11.91 5.16 3.32
CA LEU A 124 -13.04 4.47 2.66
C LEU A 124 -13.26 3.03 3.15
N ALA A 125 -12.25 2.38 3.72
CA ALA A 125 -12.42 1.10 4.40
C ALA A 125 -13.41 1.28 5.56
N ARG A 126 -14.27 0.28 5.79
CA ARG A 126 -15.24 0.32 6.89
C ARG A 126 -14.59 0.02 8.23
N ASP A 127 -13.71 -0.98 8.30
CA ASP A 127 -13.13 -1.42 9.57
C ASP A 127 -11.62 -1.18 9.65
N ILE A 128 -10.84 -1.78 8.73
CA ILE A 128 -9.37 -1.67 8.76
C ILE A 128 -8.74 -1.66 7.36
N VAL A 129 -7.56 -1.06 7.28
CA VAL A 129 -6.61 -1.28 6.19
C VAL A 129 -5.44 -2.09 6.73
N VAL A 130 -5.06 -3.14 6.01
CA VAL A 130 -3.92 -3.99 6.35
C VAL A 130 -2.84 -3.79 5.29
N VAL A 131 -1.65 -3.42 5.72
CA VAL A 131 -0.49 -3.21 4.85
C VAL A 131 0.61 -4.17 5.28
N ARG A 132 1.12 -4.88 4.30
CA ARG A 132 2.24 -5.80 4.41
C ARG A 132 3.31 -5.29 3.49
N ILE A 133 4.42 -4.84 4.07
CA ILE A 133 5.38 -4.02 3.33
C ILE A 133 6.83 -4.21 3.80
N PRO A 134 7.78 -4.29 2.85
CA PRO A 134 9.19 -4.17 3.16
C PRO A 134 9.54 -2.82 3.77
N MET A 135 10.43 -2.83 4.76
CA MET A 135 10.90 -1.61 5.43
C MET A 135 12.35 -1.30 5.04
N GLY A 136 12.74 -0.03 5.20
CA GLY A 136 14.09 0.46 4.96
C GLY A 136 14.50 0.45 3.48
N ASP A 137 15.79 0.25 3.27
CA ASP A 137 16.49 0.26 1.97
C ASP A 137 16.63 -1.14 1.35
N GLY A 138 16.20 -2.18 2.08
CA GLY A 138 16.60 -3.57 1.90
C GLY A 138 16.02 -4.35 0.71
N TRP A 139 15.36 -3.72 -0.27
CA TRP A 139 14.78 -4.48 -1.40
C TRP A 139 15.07 -3.80 -2.73
N ARG A 140 15.96 -4.41 -3.52
CA ARG A 140 16.58 -3.84 -4.71
C ARG A 140 15.71 -3.99 -5.96
N ARG A 141 15.87 -3.03 -6.88
CA ARG A 141 15.29 -3.01 -8.24
C ARG A 141 15.84 -4.08 -9.19
N GLU A 142 17.04 -4.59 -8.94
CA GLU A 142 17.76 -5.45 -9.87
C GLU A 142 17.10 -6.83 -10.03
N GLY A 143 17.02 -7.32 -11.29
CA GLY A 143 16.53 -8.66 -11.61
C GLY A 143 15.01 -8.82 -11.63
N ARG A 144 14.24 -7.72 -11.55
CA ARG A 144 12.78 -7.72 -11.56
C ARG A 144 12.22 -7.07 -12.83
N GLU A 145 11.04 -7.51 -13.27
CA GLU A 145 10.32 -6.85 -14.34
C GLU A 145 9.85 -5.45 -13.90
N PRO A 146 9.63 -4.48 -14.80
CA PRO A 146 9.30 -3.10 -14.42
C PRO A 146 8.15 -2.90 -13.42
N PRO A 147 7.05 -3.71 -13.44
CA PRO A 147 5.98 -3.64 -12.43
C PRO A 147 6.39 -4.14 -11.04
N ASP A 148 7.49 -4.89 -10.93
CA ASP A 148 7.98 -5.50 -9.69
C ASP A 148 9.11 -4.68 -9.07
N HIS A 149 9.50 -3.55 -9.68
CA HIS A 149 10.51 -2.66 -9.11
C HIS A 149 9.98 -2.00 -7.84
N HIS A 150 10.81 -1.96 -6.81
CA HIS A 150 10.54 -1.13 -5.65
C HIS A 150 10.89 0.32 -6.02
N ARG A 151 9.90 1.20 -5.90
CA ARG A 151 9.95 2.62 -6.25
C ARG A 151 9.87 3.53 -5.03
N SER A 152 9.40 3.01 -3.90
CA SER A 152 9.36 3.73 -2.64
C SER A 152 9.93 2.91 -1.50
N GLN A 153 10.58 3.60 -0.56
CA GLN A 153 11.10 3.03 0.70
C GLN A 153 10.16 3.38 1.84
N TRP A 154 9.99 2.48 2.81
CA TRP A 154 9.05 2.68 3.90
C TRP A 154 9.70 2.53 5.27
N THR A 155 9.20 3.30 6.22
CA THR A 155 9.62 3.33 7.61
C THR A 155 8.38 3.35 8.50
N PRO A 156 8.50 3.01 9.80
CA PRO A 156 7.38 3.16 10.74
C PRO A 156 6.81 4.59 10.78
N ASP A 157 7.65 5.61 10.56
CA ASP A 157 7.26 7.02 10.60
C ASP A 157 6.25 7.40 9.52
N ASP A 158 6.27 6.72 8.36
CA ASP A 158 5.28 6.90 7.30
C ASP A 158 3.84 6.61 7.77
N PHE A 159 3.69 5.84 8.86
CA PHE A 159 2.40 5.41 9.39
C PHE A 159 1.95 6.19 10.64
N VAL A 160 2.78 7.10 11.18
CA VAL A 160 2.45 7.98 12.32
C VAL A 160 1.15 8.79 12.10
N PRO A 161 0.84 9.30 10.90
CA PRO A 161 -0.39 10.08 10.70
C PRO A 161 -1.70 9.27 10.78
N TYR A 162 -1.60 7.94 10.88
CA TYR A 162 -2.75 7.06 10.97
C TYR A 162 -2.89 6.49 12.38
N ARG A 163 -4.11 6.14 12.77
CA ARG A 163 -4.33 5.28 13.93
C ARG A 163 -3.92 3.84 13.59
N ALA A 164 -2.61 3.58 13.64
CA ALA A 164 -2.01 2.34 13.19
C ALA A 164 -1.37 1.54 14.34
N THR A 165 -1.41 0.22 14.24
CA THR A 165 -0.51 -0.69 14.97
C THR A 165 0.50 -1.27 14.00
N ILE A 166 1.77 -1.31 14.39
CA ILE A 166 2.86 -1.80 13.55
C ILE A 166 3.52 -2.98 14.25
N ARG A 167 3.69 -4.10 13.54
CA ARG A 167 4.53 -5.23 13.93
C ARG A 167 5.68 -5.34 12.95
N LEU A 168 6.89 -5.40 13.47
CA LEU A 168 8.11 -5.53 12.69
C LEU A 168 8.57 -6.99 12.68
N TYR A 169 9.09 -7.42 11.55
CA TYR A 169 9.69 -8.72 11.33
C TYR A 169 11.06 -8.54 10.69
N ASP A 170 11.90 -9.56 10.84
CA ASP A 170 13.17 -9.67 10.13
C ASP A 170 13.10 -10.88 9.20
N PHE A 171 12.94 -10.60 7.91
CA PHE A 171 12.90 -11.61 6.87
C PHE A 171 14.28 -11.81 6.26
N ILE A 172 15.03 -12.77 6.78
CA ILE A 172 16.36 -13.15 6.28
C ILE A 172 17.30 -11.92 6.24
N GLY A 173 17.33 -11.13 7.31
CA GLY A 173 18.14 -9.92 7.44
C GLY A 173 17.50 -8.66 6.83
N ASN A 174 16.26 -8.75 6.34
CA ASN A 174 15.55 -7.61 5.73
C ASN A 174 14.35 -7.21 6.59
N PRO A 175 14.29 -5.94 7.04
CA PRO A 175 13.19 -5.50 7.88
C PRO A 175 11.89 -5.46 7.07
N TYR A 176 10.81 -5.86 7.73
CA TYR A 176 9.49 -5.97 7.14
C TYR A 176 8.43 -5.58 8.16
N ALA A 177 7.25 -5.16 7.72
CA ALA A 177 6.16 -4.84 8.64
C ALA A 177 4.79 -5.36 8.21
N LEU A 178 4.01 -5.69 9.23
CA LEU A 178 2.56 -5.72 9.19
C LEU A 178 2.05 -4.44 9.87
N VAL A 179 1.34 -3.62 9.12
CA VAL A 179 0.69 -2.41 9.61
C VAL A 179 -0.81 -2.59 9.51
N VAL A 180 -1.52 -2.24 10.58
CA VAL A 180 -2.98 -2.29 10.64
C VAL A 180 -3.49 -0.90 11.00
N ILE A 181 -4.22 -0.27 10.08
CA ILE A 181 -4.79 1.06 10.25
C ILE A 181 -6.28 0.92 10.51
N ALA A 182 -6.79 1.55 11.58
CA ALA A 182 -8.23 1.61 11.83
C ALA A 182 -8.94 2.55 10.85
N ALA A 183 -10.11 2.16 10.35
CA ALA A 183 -10.97 3.00 9.53
C ALA A 183 -11.34 4.30 10.24
N GLY A 184 -11.46 5.39 9.47
CA GLY A 184 -11.64 6.74 10.02
C GLY A 184 -10.42 7.24 10.80
N GLY A 185 -9.35 6.46 10.90
CA GLY A 185 -8.08 6.79 11.56
C GLY A 185 -7.16 7.68 10.72
N SER A 186 -7.65 8.27 9.63
CA SER A 186 -6.98 9.32 8.89
C SER A 186 -7.18 10.65 9.63
N ALA A 187 -6.26 10.99 10.54
CA ALA A 187 -6.13 12.37 11.01
C ALA A 187 -5.51 13.27 9.92
N GLY A 188 -4.95 12.67 8.87
CA GLY A 188 -3.84 13.24 8.13
C GLY A 188 -4.09 13.66 6.68
N ALA A 189 -5.26 13.45 6.06
CA ALA A 189 -5.40 13.87 4.64
C ALA A 189 -5.29 15.40 4.49
N ALA A 190 -5.99 16.16 5.34
CA ALA A 190 -5.87 17.62 5.38
C ALA A 190 -4.50 18.06 5.93
N HIS A 191 -4.00 17.37 6.97
CA HIS A 191 -2.75 17.76 7.61
C HIS A 191 -1.51 17.45 6.75
N ARG A 192 -1.53 16.40 5.93
CA ARG A 192 -0.47 16.05 4.96
C ARG A 192 -0.51 16.92 3.72
N ALA A 193 -1.70 17.27 3.22
CA ALA A 193 -1.80 18.26 2.15
C ALA A 193 -1.23 19.61 2.61
N ASP A 194 -1.54 20.03 3.84
CA ASP A 194 -0.99 21.23 4.45
C ASP A 194 0.51 21.12 4.72
N ALA A 195 0.99 20.01 5.29
CA ALA A 195 2.42 19.79 5.54
C ALA A 195 3.24 19.67 4.25
N ALA A 196 2.71 19.03 3.21
CA ALA A 196 3.35 18.96 1.89
C ALA A 196 3.40 20.34 1.21
N ALA A 197 2.33 21.14 1.33
CA ALA A 197 2.32 22.52 0.85
C ALA A 197 3.32 23.40 1.64
N GLN A 198 3.42 23.21 2.95
CA GLN A 198 4.40 23.89 3.80
C GLN A 198 5.84 23.50 3.44
N LEU A 199 6.11 22.21 3.23
CA LEU A 199 7.42 21.71 2.84
C LEU A 199 7.84 22.26 1.46
N ALA A 200 6.96 22.19 0.46
CA ALA A 200 7.21 22.79 -0.85
C ALA A 200 7.48 24.30 -0.75
N GLY A 201 6.78 24.99 0.15
CA GLY A 201 7.03 26.40 0.45
C GLY A 201 8.37 26.67 1.14
N ILE A 202 8.88 25.73 1.94
CA ILE A 202 10.21 25.82 2.56
C ILE A 202 11.31 25.56 1.52
N GLU A 203 11.14 24.54 0.67
CA GLU A 203 12.07 24.20 -0.41
C GLU A 203 12.24 25.38 -1.38
N GLN A 204 11.13 26.00 -1.82
CA GLN A 204 11.20 27.21 -2.64
C GLN A 204 11.92 28.39 -1.96
N LYS A 205 11.74 28.54 -0.64
CA LYS A 205 12.46 29.58 0.10
C LYS A 205 13.95 29.28 0.17
N LEU A 206 14.32 28.03 0.36
CA LEU A 206 15.71 27.58 0.40
C LEU A 206 16.39 27.84 -0.95
N GLU A 207 15.77 27.44 -2.07
CA GLU A 207 16.28 27.72 -3.43
C GLU A 207 16.50 29.22 -3.67
N ARG A 208 15.57 30.07 -3.22
CA ARG A 208 15.72 31.54 -3.33
C ARG A 208 16.86 32.07 -2.49
N ILE A 209 17.11 31.51 -1.31
CA ILE A 209 18.22 31.91 -0.45
C ILE A 209 19.54 31.48 -1.10
N GLU A 210 19.64 30.25 -1.59
CA GLU A 210 20.81 29.75 -2.30
C GLU A 210 21.14 30.60 -3.52
N ALA A 211 20.15 30.93 -4.35
CA ALA A 211 20.33 31.79 -5.52
C ALA A 211 20.85 33.20 -5.15
N ARG A 212 20.36 33.79 -4.05
CA ARG A 212 20.86 35.08 -3.53
C ARG A 212 22.29 34.97 -3.03
N LEU A 213 22.62 33.88 -2.33
CA LEU A 213 23.97 33.64 -1.81
C LEU A 213 24.97 33.51 -2.95
N VAL A 214 24.63 32.77 -4.01
CA VAL A 214 25.45 32.63 -5.22
C VAL A 214 25.65 33.99 -5.90
N ALA A 215 24.62 34.82 -6.00
CA ALA A 215 24.74 36.16 -6.59
C ALA A 215 25.63 37.11 -5.76
N LEU A 216 25.59 37.02 -4.44
CA LEU A 216 26.43 37.79 -3.51
C LEU A 216 27.90 37.34 -3.51
N LEU A 217 28.15 36.07 -3.80
CA LEU A 217 29.49 35.47 -3.86
C LEU A 217 30.07 35.49 -5.29
N ALA A 218 29.32 35.97 -6.28
CA ALA A 218 29.82 36.14 -7.63
C ALA A 218 30.88 37.25 -7.63
N PRO A 219 32.09 37.00 -8.16
CA PRO A 219 33.12 38.03 -8.21
C PRO A 219 32.65 39.19 -9.08
N ASP A 220 32.84 40.42 -8.61
CA ASP A 220 32.58 41.63 -9.39
C ASP A 220 33.42 41.57 -10.67
N LYS A 221 32.74 41.63 -11.82
CA LYS A 221 33.39 41.84 -13.10
C LYS A 221 33.72 43.32 -13.27
N GLU A 222 34.57 43.85 -12.41
CA GLU A 222 35.20 45.16 -12.61
C GLU A 222 36.71 45.00 -12.40
N ASP A 223 37.41 44.80 -13.52
CA ASP A 223 38.58 45.58 -13.93
C ASP A 223 39.42 44.80 -14.94
N ALA A 224 39.06 44.94 -16.21
CA ALA A 224 39.98 44.74 -17.33
C ALA A 224 39.61 45.76 -18.42
N SER A 225 40.07 46.99 -18.22
CA SER A 225 40.23 47.98 -19.29
C SER A 225 41.70 48.27 -19.51
#